data_AF-A0A1H8A380-F1
#
_entry.id   AF-A0A1H8A380-F1
#
_cell.length_a   1.000
_cell.length_b   1.000
_cell.length_c   1.000
_cell.angle_alpha   90.00
_cell.angle_beta   90.00
_cell.angle_gamma   90.00
#
_symmetry.space_group_name_H-M   'P 1'
#
loop_
_entity.id
_entity.type
_entity.pdbx_description
1 polymer ?
#
loop_
_entity_poly.entity_id
_entity_poly.type
_entity_poly.pdbx_seq_one_letter_code
_entity_poly.pdbx_strand_id
1 'polypeptide(L)'
;MHQVLFFAALFIGIIPYSILIKRKKTFDFKESIIPFVCLTAIATLYEFFGSVILKINTSYWWQLYSLLEFSTLYYFFYKLFGSSYKKTFLVFVIFLSFTYILSFVFWEEKFITIAINKLPLTFFVFTFSFKWYRELFQKMDIENPWQNSTFYFISGISIYYSSTFFLFLLSKYMFIDNGYLYDYWLINVFATLILRVFLIVGVWKMRQN
;
A
#
# COMPACT_ATOMS: atom_id res chain seq x y z
N MET A 1 -9.49 -21.76 9.40
CA MET A 1 -8.40 -20.82 9.72
C MET A 1 -8.30 -19.67 8.72
N HIS A 2 -8.28 -19.93 7.41
CA HIS A 2 -8.19 -18.89 6.35
C HIS A 2 -9.26 -17.81 6.42
N GLN A 3 -10.53 -18.18 6.63
CA GLN A 3 -11.63 -17.21 6.75
C GLN A 3 -11.49 -16.29 7.98
N VAL A 4 -11.02 -16.83 9.11
CA VAL A 4 -10.82 -16.04 10.35
C VAL A 4 -9.73 -14.99 10.14
N LEU A 5 -8.61 -15.37 9.51
CA LEU A 5 -7.52 -14.44 9.20
C LEU A 5 -7.96 -13.35 8.21
N PHE A 6 -8.76 -13.72 7.21
CA PHE A 6 -9.33 -12.77 6.25
C PHE A 6 -10.23 -11.73 6.94
N PHE A 7 -11.18 -12.17 7.76
CA PHE A 7 -12.04 -11.24 8.51
C PHE A 7 -11.25 -10.40 9.53
N ALA A 8 -10.25 -10.99 10.18
CA ALA A 8 -9.36 -10.24 11.07
C ALA A 8 -8.63 -9.12 10.33
N ALA A 9 -8.10 -9.40 9.14
CA ALA A 9 -7.43 -8.39 8.30
C ALA A 9 -8.40 -7.26 7.90
N LEU A 10 -9.66 -7.60 7.60
CA LEU A 10 -10.69 -6.60 7.34
C LEU A 10 -10.95 -5.73 8.58
N PHE A 11 -11.28 -6.30 9.74
CA PHE A 11 -11.58 -5.47 10.92
C PHE A 11 -10.40 -4.60 11.37
N ILE A 12 -9.18 -5.11 11.26
CA ILE A 12 -7.96 -4.37 11.63
C ILE A 12 -7.72 -3.19 10.66
N GLY A 13 -8.19 -3.27 9.41
CA GLY A 13 -7.98 -2.25 8.40
C GLY A 13 -8.58 -0.88 8.73
N ILE A 14 -9.61 -0.83 9.59
CA ILE A 14 -10.27 0.42 10.02
C ILE A 14 -9.52 1.08 11.19
N ILE A 15 -8.81 0.29 12.00
CA ILE A 15 -8.18 0.73 13.26
C ILE A 15 -7.21 1.90 13.06
N PRO A 16 -6.24 1.89 12.12
CA PRO A 16 -5.32 3.01 11.98
C PRO A 16 -6.04 4.33 11.70
N TYR A 17 -7.12 4.29 10.91
CA TYR A 17 -7.95 5.46 10.62
C TYR A 17 -8.76 5.92 11.84
N SER A 18 -9.33 5.00 12.63
CA SER A 18 -10.01 5.36 13.87
C SER A 18 -9.08 6.01 14.90
N ILE A 19 -7.84 5.53 15.03
CA ILE A 19 -6.83 6.15 15.89
C ILE A 19 -6.46 7.55 15.38
N LEU A 20 -6.34 7.71 14.06
CA LEU A 20 -6.05 9.01 13.44
C LEU A 20 -7.12 10.05 13.80
N ILE A 21 -8.41 9.73 13.64
CA ILE A 21 -9.52 10.63 14.00
C ILE A 21 -9.49 10.98 15.49
N LYS A 22 -9.27 10.00 16.37
CA LYS A 22 -9.24 10.24 17.82
C LYS A 22 -8.10 11.17 18.24
N ARG A 23 -6.94 11.09 17.57
CA ARG A 23 -5.74 11.86 17.92
C ARG A 23 -5.67 13.22 17.24
N LYS A 24 -6.10 13.31 15.98
CA LYS A 24 -6.07 14.55 15.18
C LYS A 24 -7.53 14.93 14.96
N LYS A 25 -8.07 15.79 15.83
CA LYS A 25 -9.47 16.29 15.77
C LYS A 25 -9.79 17.01 14.46
N THR A 26 -8.75 17.44 13.72
CA THR A 26 -8.85 18.02 12.38
C THR A 26 -7.93 17.28 11.42
N PHE A 27 -8.41 17.08 10.19
CA PHE A 27 -7.61 16.54 9.07
C PHE A 27 -6.57 17.57 8.63
N ASP A 28 -5.51 17.75 9.42
CA ASP A 28 -4.38 18.57 9.01
C ASP A 28 -3.49 17.74 8.07
N PHE A 29 -3.58 18.04 6.76
CA PHE A 29 -2.75 17.43 5.71
C PHE A 29 -1.25 17.74 5.86
N LYS A 30 -0.81 18.38 6.95
CA LYS A 30 0.60 18.43 7.37
C LYS A 30 1.26 17.06 7.43
N GLU A 31 0.51 16.02 7.75
CA GLU A 31 1.05 14.67 7.84
C GLU A 31 0.85 13.94 6.51
N SER A 32 1.95 13.66 5.80
CA SER A 32 1.92 13.22 4.40
C SER A 32 1.31 11.81 4.19
N ILE A 33 1.22 10.99 5.25
CA ILE A 33 0.73 9.62 5.18
C ILE A 33 -0.80 9.50 5.25
N ILE A 34 -1.51 10.56 5.68
CA ILE A 34 -2.96 10.52 5.95
C ILE A 34 -3.75 9.97 4.75
N PRO A 35 -3.52 10.41 3.50
CA PRO A 35 -4.28 9.90 2.36
C PRO A 35 -4.15 8.38 2.18
N PHE A 36 -2.96 7.82 2.42
CA PHE A 36 -2.74 6.37 2.34
C PHE A 36 -3.49 5.63 3.45
N VAL A 37 -3.44 6.13 4.70
CA VAL A 37 -4.21 5.56 5.81
C VAL A 37 -5.72 5.55 5.50
N CYS A 38 -6.25 6.67 5.00
CA CYS A 38 -7.66 6.75 4.58
C CYS A 38 -7.98 5.75 3.47
N LEU A 39 -7.14 5.68 2.43
CA LEU A 39 -7.33 4.74 1.32
C LEU A 39 -7.39 3.29 1.80
N THR A 40 -6.51 2.93 2.73
CA THR A 40 -6.47 1.57 3.27
C THR A 40 -7.72 1.24 4.09
N ALA A 41 -8.35 2.22 4.75
CA ALA A 41 -9.64 2.05 5.43
C ALA A 41 -10.80 1.96 4.43
N ILE A 42 -10.81 2.80 3.38
CA ILE A 42 -11.82 2.73 2.30
C ILE A 42 -11.78 1.37 1.60
N ALA A 43 -10.58 0.84 1.31
CA ALA A 43 -10.44 -0.47 0.70
C ALA A 43 -11.01 -1.60 1.55
N THR A 44 -10.81 -1.50 2.86
CA THR A 44 -11.39 -2.44 3.81
C THR A 44 -12.91 -2.43 3.76
N LEU A 45 -13.51 -1.25 3.76
CA LEU A 45 -14.95 -1.08 3.66
C LEU A 45 -15.46 -1.59 2.30
N TYR A 46 -14.76 -1.29 1.21
CA TYR A 46 -15.13 -1.75 -0.12
C TYR A 46 -15.04 -3.28 -0.24
N GLU A 47 -14.00 -3.92 0.29
CA GLU A 47 -13.90 -5.39 0.29
C GLU A 47 -15.04 -6.01 1.09
N PHE A 48 -15.37 -5.46 2.26
CA PHE A 48 -16.45 -5.96 3.09
C PHE A 48 -17.84 -5.75 2.44
N PHE A 49 -18.19 -4.53 2.07
CA PHE A 49 -19.50 -4.21 1.53
C PHE A 49 -19.63 -4.59 0.05
N GLY A 50 -18.67 -4.17 -0.77
CA GLY A 50 -18.71 -4.36 -2.22
C GLY A 50 -18.46 -5.81 -2.63
N SER A 51 -17.43 -6.45 -2.07
CA SER A 51 -17.01 -7.78 -2.53
C SER A 51 -17.70 -8.92 -1.78
N VAL A 52 -17.81 -8.84 -0.44
CA VAL A 52 -18.41 -9.92 0.36
C VAL A 52 -19.94 -9.84 0.35
N ILE A 53 -20.52 -8.68 0.65
CA ILE A 53 -21.98 -8.54 0.77
C ILE A 53 -22.65 -8.43 -0.62
N LEU A 54 -22.19 -7.46 -1.43
CA LEU A 54 -22.85 -7.12 -2.70
C LEU A 54 -22.35 -7.93 -3.92
N LYS A 55 -21.24 -8.67 -3.78
CA LYS A 55 -20.59 -9.47 -4.83
C LYS A 55 -20.38 -8.69 -6.15
N ILE A 56 -20.08 -7.40 -6.04
CA ILE A 56 -19.81 -6.53 -7.19
C ILE A 56 -18.55 -7.01 -7.91
N ASN A 57 -18.52 -6.90 -9.24
CA ASN A 57 -17.33 -7.19 -10.02
C ASN A 57 -16.14 -6.36 -9.53
N THR A 58 -15.13 -7.05 -8.97
CA THR A 58 -13.99 -6.41 -8.32
C THR A 58 -12.95 -5.89 -9.32
N SER A 59 -13.00 -6.24 -10.60
CA SER A 59 -11.96 -5.88 -11.58
C SER A 59 -11.78 -4.36 -11.70
N TYR A 60 -12.87 -3.60 -11.77
CA TYR A 60 -12.83 -2.13 -11.81
C TYR A 60 -12.21 -1.55 -10.54
N TRP A 61 -12.54 -2.14 -9.39
CA TRP A 61 -11.98 -1.73 -8.11
C TRP A 61 -10.47 -2.01 -8.03
N TRP A 62 -10.02 -3.19 -8.45
CA TRP A 62 -8.58 -3.53 -8.47
C TRP A 62 -7.77 -2.56 -9.33
N GLN A 63 -8.31 -2.19 -10.49
CA GLN A 63 -7.72 -1.18 -11.36
C GLN A 63 -7.63 0.16 -10.61
N LEU A 64 -8.79 0.72 -10.22
CA LEU A 64 -8.86 2.03 -9.57
C LEU A 64 -8.01 2.10 -8.30
N TYR A 65 -8.05 1.06 -7.48
CA TYR A 65 -7.31 0.97 -6.23
C TYR A 65 -5.81 1.07 -6.48
N SER A 66 -5.26 0.40 -7.50
CA SER A 66 -3.83 0.48 -7.82
C SER A 66 -3.36 1.90 -8.15
N LEU A 67 -4.18 2.69 -8.85
CA LEU A 67 -3.91 4.10 -9.15
C LEU A 67 -4.00 4.98 -7.91
N LEU A 68 -5.01 4.76 -7.07
CA LEU A 68 -5.16 5.51 -5.81
C LEU A 68 -3.99 5.18 -4.85
N GLU A 69 -3.57 3.93 -4.82
CA GLU A 69 -2.45 3.45 -4.01
C GLU A 69 -1.14 4.11 -4.46
N PHE A 70 -0.88 4.14 -5.77
CA PHE A 70 0.24 4.91 -6.31
C PHE A 70 0.13 6.39 -5.96
N SER A 71 -1.04 7.00 -6.15
CA SER A 71 -1.23 8.45 -5.95
C SER A 71 -1.00 8.87 -4.50
N THR A 72 -1.49 8.09 -3.55
CA THR A 72 -1.32 8.36 -2.11
C THR A 72 0.11 8.13 -1.64
N LEU A 73 0.79 7.09 -2.13
CA LEU A 73 2.21 6.86 -1.84
C LEU A 73 3.11 7.87 -2.55
N TYR A 74 2.75 8.29 -3.76
CA TYR A 74 3.41 9.36 -4.49
C TYR A 74 3.39 10.63 -3.67
N TYR A 75 2.21 11.04 -3.19
CA TYR A 75 2.07 12.20 -2.30
C TYR A 75 2.92 12.06 -1.03
N PHE A 76 2.90 10.89 -0.38
CA PHE A 76 3.68 10.62 0.83
C PHE A 76 5.19 10.83 0.60
N PHE A 77 5.76 10.15 -0.40
CA PHE A 77 7.19 10.26 -0.70
C PHE A 77 7.57 11.60 -1.31
N TYR A 78 6.69 12.24 -2.08
CA TYR A 78 6.93 13.56 -2.66
C TYR A 78 7.05 14.61 -1.55
N LYS A 79 6.25 14.51 -0.49
CA LYS A 79 6.40 15.41 0.65
C LYS A 79 7.67 15.16 1.46
N LEU A 80 8.19 13.93 1.46
CA LEU A 80 9.46 13.57 2.10
C LEU A 80 10.70 13.99 1.29
N PHE A 81 10.66 13.89 -0.04
CA PHE A 81 11.85 14.01 -0.90
C PHE A 81 11.71 14.94 -2.11
N GLY A 82 10.51 15.46 -2.37
CA GLY A 82 10.12 16.02 -3.66
C GLY A 82 10.92 17.24 -4.10
N SER A 83 11.46 18.02 -3.17
CA SER A 83 12.33 19.17 -3.50
C SER A 83 13.61 18.73 -4.23
N SER A 84 14.21 17.61 -3.83
CA SER A 84 15.52 17.18 -4.33
C SER A 84 15.45 16.17 -5.49
N TYR A 85 14.29 15.54 -5.76
CA TYR A 85 14.21 14.39 -6.67
C TYR A 85 13.06 14.46 -7.71
N LYS A 86 12.63 15.66 -8.09
CA LYS A 86 11.52 15.89 -9.04
C LYS A 86 11.62 15.05 -10.32
N LYS A 87 12.82 14.91 -10.90
CA LYS A 87 13.05 14.10 -12.12
C LYS A 87 12.73 12.62 -11.89
N THR A 88 13.15 12.05 -10.76
CA THR A 88 12.85 10.65 -10.42
C THR A 88 11.35 10.43 -10.25
N PHE A 89 10.65 11.35 -9.59
CA PHE A 89 9.18 11.28 -9.50
C PHE A 89 8.51 11.32 -10.87
N LEU A 90 8.96 12.20 -11.77
CA LEU A 90 8.42 12.29 -13.13
C LEU A 90 8.61 10.98 -13.92
N VAL A 91 9.78 10.34 -13.81
CA VAL A 91 10.05 9.04 -14.45
C VAL A 91 9.04 7.99 -13.99
N PHE A 92 8.73 7.94 -12.69
CA PHE A 92 7.75 7.01 -12.16
C PHE A 92 6.32 7.32 -12.61
N VAL A 93 5.96 8.59 -12.79
CA VAL A 93 4.65 8.97 -13.37
C VAL A 93 4.55 8.51 -14.82
N ILE A 94 5.60 8.71 -15.62
CA ILE A 94 5.65 8.22 -17.00
C ILE A 94 5.56 6.69 -17.03
N PHE A 95 6.30 6.01 -16.15
CA PHE A 95 6.28 4.55 -16.06
C PHE A 95 4.90 4.01 -15.64
N LEU A 96 4.24 4.65 -14.68
CA LEU A 96 2.86 4.34 -14.31
C LEU A 96 1.93 4.54 -15.51
N SER A 97 1.96 5.70 -16.16
CA SER A 97 1.08 5.99 -17.30
C SER A 97 1.25 4.95 -18.42
N PHE A 98 2.49 4.59 -18.75
CA PHE A 98 2.78 3.56 -19.74
C PHE A 98 2.18 2.19 -19.36
N THR A 99 2.43 1.73 -18.14
CA THR A 99 1.90 0.44 -17.65
C THR A 99 0.37 0.46 -17.54
N TYR A 100 -0.22 1.60 -17.17
CA TYR A 100 -1.67 1.77 -17.12
C TYR A 100 -2.31 1.69 -18.51
N ILE A 101 -1.69 2.28 -19.53
CA ILE A 101 -2.15 2.14 -20.93
C ILE A 101 -2.06 0.67 -21.37
N LEU A 102 -0.94 0.00 -21.09
CA LEU A 102 -0.80 -1.43 -21.40
C LEU A 102 -1.84 -2.29 -20.66
N SER A 103 -2.20 -1.93 -19.43
CA SER A 103 -3.18 -2.66 -18.65
C SER A 103 -4.57 -2.69 -19.31
N PHE A 104 -4.94 -1.62 -20.05
CA PHE A 104 -6.18 -1.58 -20.82
C PHE A 104 -6.17 -2.49 -22.06
N VAL A 105 -5.00 -2.77 -22.64
CA VAL A 105 -4.86 -3.73 -23.74
C VAL A 105 -5.18 -5.15 -23.25
N PHE A 106 -4.79 -5.47 -22.01
CA PHE A 106 -5.03 -6.78 -21.38
C PHE A 106 -6.25 -6.78 -20.45
N TRP A 107 -7.28 -5.97 -20.73
CA TRP A 107 -8.42 -5.76 -19.81
C TRP A 107 -9.15 -7.05 -19.41
N GLU A 108 -9.28 -8.01 -20.34
CA GLU A 108 -9.96 -9.27 -20.08
C GLU A 108 -9.15 -10.19 -19.14
N GLU A 109 -7.83 -10.01 -19.08
CA GLU A 109 -6.92 -10.83 -18.27
C GLU A 109 -6.62 -10.16 -16.92
N LYS A 110 -7.62 -10.15 -16.02
CA LYS A 110 -7.56 -9.50 -14.69
C LYS A 110 -6.21 -9.63 -13.96
N PHE A 111 -5.64 -10.84 -13.90
CA PHE A 111 -4.40 -11.08 -13.16
C PHE A 111 -3.17 -10.48 -13.85
N ILE A 112 -3.14 -10.44 -15.19
CA ILE A 112 -2.09 -9.73 -15.93
C ILE A 112 -2.20 -8.24 -15.67
N THR A 113 -3.40 -7.67 -15.76
CA THR A 113 -3.65 -6.25 -15.50
C THR A 113 -3.14 -5.84 -14.12
N ILE A 114 -3.44 -6.64 -13.09
CA ILE A 114 -2.97 -6.42 -11.72
C ILE A 114 -1.44 -6.48 -11.66
N ALA A 115 -0.82 -7.49 -12.26
CA ALA A 115 0.64 -7.64 -12.28
C ALA A 115 1.32 -6.41 -12.92
N ILE A 116 0.82 -5.98 -14.08
CA ILE A 116 1.34 -4.81 -14.82
C ILE A 116 1.29 -3.54 -13.96
N ASN A 117 0.15 -3.26 -13.32
CA ASN A 117 -0.02 -2.04 -12.53
C ASN A 117 0.75 -2.06 -11.21
N LYS A 118 1.03 -3.24 -10.65
CA LYS A 118 1.80 -3.37 -9.40
C LYS A 118 3.31 -3.17 -9.61
N LEU A 119 3.82 -3.32 -10.84
CA LEU A 119 5.23 -3.08 -11.16
C LEU A 119 5.67 -1.64 -10.83
N PRO A 120 5.13 -0.57 -11.44
CA PRO A 120 5.58 0.80 -11.19
C PRO A 120 5.47 1.16 -9.71
N LEU A 121 4.41 0.70 -9.06
CA LEU A 121 4.16 0.92 -7.64
C LEU A 121 5.23 0.29 -6.75
N THR A 122 5.58 -0.97 -7.00
CA THR A 122 6.59 -1.69 -6.20
C THR A 122 7.98 -1.10 -6.40
N PHE A 123 8.38 -0.83 -7.66
CA PHE A 123 9.66 -0.18 -7.95
C PHE A 123 9.74 1.22 -7.33
N PHE A 124 8.65 1.97 -7.36
CA PHE A 124 8.56 3.29 -6.73
C PHE A 124 8.79 3.19 -5.22
N VAL A 125 8.06 2.29 -4.55
CA VAL A 125 8.19 2.05 -3.11
C VAL A 125 9.60 1.63 -2.73
N PHE A 126 10.22 0.68 -3.43
CA PHE A 126 11.59 0.24 -3.12
C PHE A 126 12.60 1.36 -3.30
N THR A 127 12.50 2.13 -4.39
CA THR A 127 13.44 3.22 -4.66
C THR A 127 13.44 4.25 -3.54
N PHE A 128 12.27 4.72 -3.12
CA PHE A 128 12.18 5.76 -2.09
C PHE A 128 12.35 5.22 -0.66
N SER A 129 11.93 3.98 -0.39
CA SER A 129 12.17 3.35 0.91
C SER A 129 13.65 3.07 1.14
N PHE A 130 14.33 2.47 0.16
CA PHE A 130 15.78 2.22 0.23
C PHE A 130 16.55 3.52 0.46
N LYS A 131 16.18 4.55 -0.29
CA LYS A 131 16.78 5.87 -0.13
C LYS A 131 16.51 6.47 1.25
N TRP A 132 15.30 6.35 1.77
CA TRP A 132 14.99 6.82 3.13
C TRP A 132 15.83 6.11 4.18
N TYR A 133 15.95 4.78 4.11
CA TYR A 133 16.84 4.04 5.01
C TYR A 133 18.29 4.48 4.86
N ARG A 134 18.76 4.65 3.63
CA ARG A 134 20.13 5.13 3.38
C ARG A 134 20.37 6.49 4.04
N GLU A 135 19.46 7.44 3.89
CA GLU A 135 19.58 8.76 4.53
C GLU A 135 19.48 8.69 6.06
N LEU A 136 18.60 7.84 6.61
CA LEU A 136 18.48 7.59 8.05
C LEU A 136 19.82 7.16 8.65
N PHE A 137 20.47 6.15 8.03
CA PHE A 137 21.73 5.61 8.54
C PHE A 137 22.94 6.48 8.21
N GLN A 138 22.94 7.22 7.11
CA GLN A 138 24.06 8.10 6.74
C GLN A 138 24.12 9.35 7.60
N LYS A 139 22.97 9.99 7.85
CA LYS A 139 22.94 11.26 8.58
C LYS A 139 22.91 11.04 10.09
N MET A 140 22.41 9.88 10.55
CA MET A 140 22.15 9.61 11.98
C MET A 140 21.31 10.70 12.66
N ASP A 141 20.53 11.46 11.88
CA ASP A 141 19.73 12.62 12.34
C ASP A 141 18.64 12.22 13.35
N ILE A 142 18.33 10.92 13.46
CA ILE A 142 17.31 10.38 14.34
C ILE A 142 18.02 9.48 15.36
N GLU A 143 18.20 10.01 16.57
CA GLU A 143 18.84 9.29 17.69
C GLU A 143 18.18 7.93 17.97
N ASN A 144 16.85 7.84 17.78
CA ASN A 144 16.10 6.61 17.97
C ASN A 144 15.00 6.42 16.89
N PRO A 145 15.25 5.58 15.86
CA PRO A 145 14.28 5.31 14.79
C PRO A 145 12.92 4.82 15.30
N TRP A 146 12.91 4.10 16.44
CA TRP A 146 11.70 3.57 17.06
C TRP A 146 10.77 4.65 17.60
N GLN A 147 11.23 5.89 17.75
CA GLN A 147 10.40 7.02 18.16
C GLN A 147 9.80 7.78 16.97
N ASN A 148 10.29 7.56 15.75
CA ASN A 148 9.85 8.28 14.57
C ASN A 148 8.67 7.56 13.90
N SER A 149 7.53 8.23 13.72
CA SER A 149 6.36 7.66 13.03
C SER A 149 6.65 7.26 11.57
N THR A 150 7.48 8.03 10.86
CA THR A 150 7.86 7.79 9.46
C THR A 150 8.62 6.47 9.30
N PHE A 151 9.40 6.08 10.31
CA PHE A 151 10.09 4.78 10.32
C PHE A 151 9.09 3.62 10.22
N TYR A 152 8.01 3.65 11.00
CA TYR A 152 7.00 2.60 10.96
C TYR A 152 6.24 2.59 9.63
N PHE A 153 5.90 3.76 9.08
CA PHE A 153 5.21 3.83 7.79
C PHE A 153 6.05 3.23 6.67
N ILE A 154 7.31 3.64 6.56
CA ILE A 154 8.21 3.15 5.51
C ILE A 154 8.54 1.67 5.71
N SER A 155 8.70 1.21 6.95
CA SER A 155 8.88 -0.21 7.26
C SER A 155 7.69 -1.06 6.85
N GLY A 156 6.48 -0.67 7.27
CA GLY A 156 5.26 -1.39 6.91
C GLY A 156 5.04 -1.45 5.41
N ILE A 157 5.20 -0.31 4.72
CA ILE A 157 5.08 -0.22 3.26
C ILE A 157 6.16 -1.12 2.61
N SER A 158 7.42 -1.01 3.00
CA SER A 158 8.52 -1.81 2.41
C SER A 158 8.28 -3.32 2.54
N ILE A 159 7.88 -3.78 3.73
CA ILE A 159 7.63 -5.20 4.02
C ILE A 159 6.42 -5.71 3.23
N TYR A 160 5.36 -4.91 3.14
CA TYR A 160 4.19 -5.28 2.35
C TYR A 160 4.56 -5.49 0.88
N TYR A 161 5.20 -4.50 0.26
CA TYR A 161 5.55 -4.56 -1.15
C TYR A 161 6.61 -5.62 -1.46
N SER A 162 7.55 -5.91 -0.55
CA SER A 162 8.49 -7.03 -0.71
C SER A 162 7.80 -8.39 -0.64
N SER A 163 6.83 -8.55 0.25
CA SER A 163 6.11 -9.80 0.45
C SER A 163 5.13 -10.10 -0.69
N THR A 164 4.48 -9.08 -1.25
CA THR A 164 3.41 -9.27 -2.24
C THR A 164 3.88 -9.16 -3.69
N PHE A 165 5.12 -8.73 -3.95
CA PHE A 165 5.59 -8.48 -5.31
C PHE A 165 5.48 -9.70 -6.22
N PHE A 166 6.12 -10.81 -5.84
CA PHE A 166 6.07 -12.05 -6.62
C PHE A 166 4.68 -12.66 -6.65
N LEU A 167 3.90 -12.48 -5.57
CA LEU A 167 2.51 -12.93 -5.53
C LEU A 167 1.69 -12.28 -6.64
N PHE A 168 1.75 -10.96 -6.79
CA PHE A 168 1.00 -10.28 -7.85
C PHE A 168 1.59 -10.55 -9.24
N LEU A 169 2.92 -10.59 -9.36
CA LEU A 169 3.61 -10.85 -10.64
C LEU A 169 3.25 -12.23 -11.23
N LEU A 170 3.18 -13.26 -10.38
CA LEU A 170 2.91 -14.64 -10.79
C LEU A 170 1.42 -15.01 -10.69
N SER A 171 0.55 -14.06 -10.37
CA SER A 171 -0.85 -14.32 -10.03
C SER A 171 -1.64 -15.06 -11.12
N LYS A 172 -1.34 -14.81 -12.40
CA LYS A 172 -1.93 -15.56 -13.54
C LYS A 172 -1.62 -17.06 -13.46
N TYR A 173 -0.37 -17.42 -13.20
CA TYR A 173 0.07 -18.83 -13.16
C TYR A 173 -0.50 -19.54 -11.94
N MET A 174 -0.56 -18.85 -10.79
CA MET A 174 -1.17 -19.41 -9.57
C MET A 174 -2.68 -19.65 -9.69
N PHE A 175 -3.37 -18.92 -10.57
CA PHE A 175 -4.81 -19.09 -10.80
C PHE A 175 -5.13 -20.31 -11.68
N ILE A 176 -4.32 -20.56 -12.71
CA ILE A 176 -4.56 -21.63 -13.69
C ILE A 176 -4.47 -23.01 -13.02
N ASP A 177 -3.64 -23.16 -11.99
CA ASP A 177 -3.37 -24.46 -11.35
C ASP A 177 -4.40 -24.88 -10.28
N ASN A 178 -5.47 -24.10 -10.06
CA ASN A 178 -6.71 -24.33 -9.27
C ASN A 178 -6.64 -24.90 -7.83
N GLY A 179 -5.54 -25.47 -7.36
CA GLY A 179 -5.42 -26.14 -6.06
C GLY A 179 -4.94 -25.26 -4.91
N TYR A 180 -4.16 -24.21 -5.19
CA TYR A 180 -3.37 -23.49 -4.17
C TYR A 180 -3.65 -21.99 -4.08
N LEU A 181 -4.64 -21.48 -4.82
CA LEU A 181 -4.93 -20.05 -4.88
C LEU A 181 -5.20 -19.45 -3.50
N TYR A 182 -5.95 -20.16 -2.65
CA TYR A 182 -6.23 -19.73 -1.28
C TYR A 182 -4.98 -19.70 -0.39
N ASP A 183 -4.05 -20.62 -0.61
CA ASP A 183 -2.79 -20.70 0.14
C ASP A 183 -1.84 -19.59 -0.26
N TYR A 184 -1.77 -19.27 -1.55
CA TYR A 184 -0.99 -18.12 -2.03
C TYR A 184 -1.61 -16.79 -1.62
N TRP A 185 -2.93 -16.67 -1.62
CA TRP A 185 -3.61 -15.45 -1.20
C TRP A 185 -3.40 -15.13 0.29
N LEU A 186 -3.14 -16.15 1.10
CA LEU A 186 -2.82 -15.99 2.51
C LEU A 186 -1.51 -15.20 2.73
N ILE A 187 -0.57 -15.22 1.77
CA ILE A 187 0.61 -14.34 1.79
C ILE A 187 0.17 -12.86 1.77
N ASN A 188 -0.78 -12.50 0.91
CA ASN A 188 -1.32 -11.15 0.85
C ASN A 188 -2.02 -10.77 2.16
N VAL A 189 -2.78 -11.68 2.75
CA VAL A 189 -3.47 -11.46 4.04
C VAL A 189 -2.46 -11.18 5.15
N PHE A 190 -1.41 -11.99 5.28
CA PHE A 190 -0.36 -11.78 6.28
C PHE A 190 0.42 -10.48 6.03
N ALA A 191 0.82 -10.20 4.80
CA ALA A 191 1.49 -8.96 4.46
C ALA A 191 0.62 -7.73 4.79
N THR A 192 -0.68 -7.81 4.52
CA THR A 192 -1.65 -6.76 4.86
C THR A 192 -1.75 -6.58 6.37
N LEU A 193 -1.83 -7.66 7.16
CA LEU A 193 -1.86 -7.58 8.61
C LEU A 193 -0.61 -6.88 9.17
N ILE A 194 0.57 -7.25 8.67
CA ILE A 194 1.83 -6.61 9.04
C ILE A 194 1.76 -5.11 8.71
N LEU A 195 1.37 -4.75 7.49
CA LEU A 195 1.19 -3.36 7.09
C LEU A 195 0.27 -2.61 8.07
N ARG A 196 -0.87 -3.18 8.44
CA ARG A 196 -1.81 -2.53 9.36
C ARG A 196 -1.21 -2.31 10.75
N VAL A 197 -0.47 -3.28 11.29
CA VAL A 197 0.22 -3.12 12.59
C VAL A 197 1.19 -1.94 12.52
N PHE A 198 1.99 -1.85 11.46
CA PHE A 198 2.92 -0.73 11.27
C PHE A 198 2.19 0.61 11.11
N LEU A 199 1.08 0.66 10.37
CA LEU A 199 0.25 1.87 10.26
C LEU A 199 -0.34 2.28 11.62
N ILE A 200 -0.84 1.34 12.42
CA ILE A 200 -1.37 1.60 13.77
C ILE A 200 -0.29 2.22 14.66
N VAL A 201 0.88 1.59 14.73
CA VAL A 201 1.99 2.06 15.57
C VAL A 201 2.52 3.39 15.06
N GLY A 202 2.66 3.55 13.74
CA GLY A 202 3.08 4.79 13.12
C GLY A 202 2.13 5.94 13.43
N VAL A 203 0.81 5.75 13.26
CA VAL A 203 -0.21 6.75 13.59
C VAL A 203 -0.20 7.07 15.09
N TRP A 204 -0.02 6.07 15.95
CA TRP A 204 0.11 6.28 17.39
C TRP A 204 1.36 7.11 17.76
N LYS A 205 2.45 7.00 17.01
CA LYS A 205 3.68 7.75 17.28
C LYS A 205 3.72 9.12 16.61
N MET A 206 2.72 9.49 15.82
CA MET A 206 2.62 10.85 15.28
C MET A 206 2.49 11.83 16.45
N ARG A 207 3.30 12.90 16.41
CA ARG A 207 3.25 13.97 17.41
C ARG A 207 1.84 14.55 17.45
N GLN A 208 1.28 14.63 18.65
CA GLN A 208 0.05 15.38 18.89
C GLN A 208 0.41 16.86 18.70
N ASN A 209 -0.36 17.55 17.85
CA ASN A 209 -0.30 19.00 17.81
C ASN A 209 -1.01 19.54 19.04
#